data_AF-A0A662RRY8-F1
#
_entry.id   AF-A0A662RRY8-F1
#
_cell.length_a   1.000
_cell.length_b   1.000
_cell.length_c   1.000
_cell.angle_alpha   90.00
_cell.angle_beta   90.00
_cell.angle_gamma   90.00
#
_symmetry.space_group_name_H-M   'P 1'
#
loop_
_entity.id
_entity.type
_entity.pdbx_description
1 polymer ?
#
loop_
_entity_poly.entity_id
_entity_poly.type
_entity_poly.pdbx_seq_one_letter_code
_entity_poly.pdbx_strand_id
1 'polypeptide(L)'
;MQNAKCKMRNRIKIKERIKGNIFFVALPYTILISGLTIIGLFGGFAFGRELGSSITGFAFSLFFSFLGFFLGFLISYLIVKEKYLMKGL
;
A
#
# COMPACT_ATOMS: atom_id res chain seq x y z
N MET A 1 23.37 3.28 38.84
CA MET A 1 22.28 3.81 37.99
C MET A 1 22.57 3.89 36.48
N GLN A 2 23.82 3.77 36.00
CA GLN A 2 24.15 3.86 34.55
C GLN A 2 23.70 2.64 33.70
N ASN A 3 23.65 1.44 34.29
CA ASN A 3 23.29 0.20 33.58
C ASN A 3 21.85 0.19 33.02
N ALA A 4 20.90 0.85 33.70
CA ALA A 4 19.51 0.93 33.25
C ALA A 4 19.34 1.83 32.01
N LYS A 5 20.05 2.97 31.95
CA LYS A 5 19.99 3.88 30.78
C LYS A 5 20.60 3.27 29.53
N CYS A 6 21.67 2.48 29.65
CA CYS A 6 22.30 1.80 28.50
C CYS A 6 21.36 0.74 27.90
N LYS A 7 20.69 -0.06 28.76
CA LYS A 7 19.71 -1.07 28.34
C LYS A 7 18.48 -0.46 27.66
N MET A 8 17.98 0.68 28.16
CA MET A 8 16.84 1.39 27.57
C MET A 8 17.17 1.99 26.20
N ARG A 9 18.35 2.63 26.08
CA ARG A 9 18.82 3.21 24.82
C ARG A 9 19.03 2.15 23.73
N ASN A 10 19.50 0.96 24.12
CA ASN A 10 19.70 -0.15 23.18
C ASN A 10 18.37 -0.72 22.67
N ARG A 11 17.34 -0.81 23.53
CA ARG A 11 15.99 -1.23 23.10
C ARG A 11 15.35 -0.25 22.10
N ILE A 12 15.55 1.05 22.27
CA ILE A 12 15.02 2.07 21.34
C ILE A 12 15.68 1.91 19.96
N LYS A 13 17.02 1.78 19.92
CA LYS A 13 17.76 1.55 18.66
C LYS A 13 17.34 0.28 17.92
N ILE A 14 17.08 -0.82 18.64
CA ILE A 14 16.62 -2.08 18.03
C ILE A 14 15.20 -1.92 17.48
N LYS A 15 14.31 -1.25 18.23
CA LYS A 15 12.92 -1.02 17.81
C LYS A 15 12.85 -0.13 16.56
N GLU A 16 13.71 0.88 16.44
CA GLU A 16 13.84 1.72 15.24
C GLU A 16 14.33 0.92 14.02
N ARG A 17 15.35 0.06 14.16
CA ARG A 17 15.79 -0.79 13.05
C ARG A 17 14.71 -1.75 12.57
N ILE A 18 13.97 -2.37 13.49
CA ILE A 18 12.88 -3.29 13.15
C ILE A 18 11.74 -2.53 12.46
N LYS A 19 11.39 -1.35 12.97
CA LYS A 19 10.34 -0.50 12.38
C LYS A 19 10.73 -0.02 10.99
N GLY A 20 11.99 0.36 10.77
CA GLY A 20 12.53 0.71 9.45
C GLY A 20 12.44 -0.45 8.47
N ASN A 21 12.80 -1.67 8.88
CA ASN A 21 12.77 -2.84 8.01
C ASN A 21 11.35 -3.20 7.55
N ILE A 22 10.34 -3.04 8.41
CA ILE A 22 8.93 -3.28 8.05
C ILE A 22 8.41 -2.16 7.14
N PHE A 23 8.80 -0.91 7.38
CA PHE A 23 8.40 0.23 6.56
C PHE A 23 8.97 0.14 5.14
N PHE A 24 10.24 -0.22 4.99
CA PHE A 24 10.87 -0.44 3.69
C PHE A 24 10.26 -1.61 2.93
N VAL A 25 9.81 -2.65 3.63
CA VAL A 25 9.07 -3.75 3.01
C VAL A 25 7.68 -3.32 2.59
N ALA A 26 6.98 -2.50 3.36
CA ALA A 26 5.62 -2.03 3.03
C ALA A 26 5.58 -0.97 1.91
N LEU A 27 6.64 -0.17 1.79
CA LEU A 27 6.77 0.95 0.83
C LEU A 27 6.44 0.60 -0.65
N PRO A 28 7.00 -0.46 -1.24
CA PRO A 28 6.70 -0.79 -2.64
C PRO A 28 5.23 -1.15 -2.85
N TYR A 29 4.59 -1.80 -1.86
CA TYR A 29 3.19 -2.18 -1.94
C TYR A 29 2.27 -0.97 -1.86
N THR A 30 2.56 -0.01 -0.97
CA THR A 30 1.79 1.25 -0.91
C THR A 30 1.96 2.09 -2.17
N ILE A 31 3.14 2.10 -2.78
CA ILE A 31 3.35 2.76 -4.08
C ILE A 31 2.52 2.07 -5.17
N LEU A 32 2.49 0.73 -5.19
CA LEU A 32 1.72 -0.06 -6.16
C LEU A 32 0.21 0.20 -6.04
N ILE A 33 -0.31 0.13 -4.81
CA ILE A 33 -1.72 0.41 -4.52
C ILE A 33 -2.07 1.85 -4.91
N SER A 34 -1.26 2.82 -4.47
CA SER A 34 -1.48 4.23 -4.78
C SER A 34 -1.48 4.49 -6.29
N GLY A 35 -0.50 3.93 -7.02
CA GLY A 35 -0.41 4.05 -8.47
C GLY A 35 -1.63 3.50 -9.19
N LEU A 36 -2.05 2.28 -8.85
CA LEU A 36 -3.25 1.67 -9.45
C LEU A 36 -4.52 2.48 -9.13
N THR A 37 -4.61 3.01 -7.91
CA THR A 37 -5.76 3.81 -7.47
C THR A 37 -5.83 5.14 -8.23
N ILE A 38 -4.70 5.81 -8.46
CA ILE A 38 -4.60 7.06 -9.24
C ILE A 38 -4.94 6.80 -10.71
N ILE A 39 -4.40 5.72 -11.30
CA ILE A 39 -4.70 5.32 -12.68
C ILE A 39 -6.20 5.04 -12.83
N GLY A 40 -6.80 4.31 -11.88
CA GLY A 40 -8.24 4.06 -11.87
C GLY A 40 -9.06 5.35 -11.73
N LEU A 41 -8.63 6.27 -10.86
CA LEU A 41 -9.32 7.54 -10.65
C LEU A 41 -9.30 8.41 -11.91
N PHE A 42 -8.13 8.63 -12.51
CA PHE A 42 -7.96 9.47 -13.71
C PHE A 42 -8.53 8.79 -14.95
N GLY A 43 -8.27 7.49 -15.13
CA GLY A 43 -8.78 6.71 -16.26
C GLY A 43 -10.30 6.62 -16.24
N GLY A 44 -10.90 6.29 -15.08
CA GLY A 44 -12.35 6.23 -14.93
C GLY A 44 -13.03 7.59 -15.11
N PHE A 45 -12.37 8.69 -14.69
CA PHE A 45 -12.89 10.04 -14.89
C PHE A 45 -12.85 10.46 -16.36
N ALA A 46 -11.74 10.21 -17.07
CA ALA A 46 -11.61 10.53 -18.48
C ALA A 46 -12.63 9.73 -19.32
N PHE A 47 -12.72 8.42 -19.08
CA PHE A 47 -13.64 7.54 -19.80
C PHE A 47 -15.12 7.89 -19.53
N GLY A 48 -15.48 8.16 -18.27
CA GLY A 48 -16.84 8.55 -17.93
C GLY A 48 -17.22 9.98 -18.38
N ARG A 49 -16.24 10.88 -18.60
CA ARG A 49 -16.49 12.19 -19.24
C ARG A 49 -16.78 12.04 -20.73
N GLU A 50 -16.10 11.13 -21.43
CA GLU A 50 -16.39 10.84 -22.85
C GLU A 50 -17.79 10.24 -23.04
N LEU A 51 -18.27 9.47 -22.06
CA LEU A 51 -19.58 8.79 -22.13
C LEU A 51 -20.80 9.68 -21.86
N GLY A 52 -20.62 10.95 -21.48
CA GLY A 52 -21.69 11.95 -21.66
C GLY A 52 -21.90 13.00 -20.57
N SER A 53 -21.47 12.78 -19.32
CA SER A 53 -21.69 13.76 -18.24
C SER A 53 -20.63 13.70 -17.15
N SER A 54 -20.32 14.84 -16.54
CA SER A 54 -19.41 14.97 -15.39
C SER A 54 -19.80 14.07 -14.20
N ILE A 55 -21.10 13.79 -14.03
CA ILE A 55 -21.62 12.91 -12.97
C ILE A 55 -21.25 11.45 -13.27
N THR A 56 -21.37 11.03 -14.52
CA THR A 56 -20.97 9.71 -15.00
C THR A 56 -19.46 9.54 -14.90
N GLY A 57 -18.69 10.58 -15.24
CA GLY A 57 -17.25 10.68 -14.98
C GLY A 57 -16.88 10.42 -13.53
N PHE A 58 -17.60 11.04 -12.59
CA PHE A 58 -17.35 10.86 -11.17
C PHE A 58 -17.72 9.45 -10.68
N ALA A 59 -18.85 8.91 -11.12
CA ALA A 59 -19.29 7.56 -10.77
C ALA A 59 -18.30 6.49 -11.27
N PHE A 60 -17.86 6.60 -12.53
CA PHE A 60 -16.85 5.70 -13.10
C PHE A 60 -15.49 5.86 -12.45
N SER A 61 -15.06 7.09 -12.15
CA SER A 61 -13.82 7.36 -11.43
C SER A 61 -13.80 6.69 -10.05
N LEU A 62 -14.89 6.82 -9.28
CA LEU A 62 -15.04 6.12 -8.00
C LEU A 62 -14.97 4.61 -8.17
N PHE A 63 -15.72 4.05 -9.13
CA PHE A 63 -15.77 2.61 -9.36
C PHE A 63 -14.39 2.04 -9.74
N PHE A 64 -13.70 2.68 -10.68
CA PHE A 64 -12.36 2.29 -11.09
C PHE A 64 -11.30 2.54 -10.01
N SER A 65 -11.47 3.56 -9.18
CA SER A 65 -10.57 3.81 -8.05
C SER A 65 -10.70 2.72 -6.98
N PHE A 66 -11.92 2.31 -6.63
CA PHE A 66 -12.14 1.14 -5.77
C PHE A 66 -11.58 -0.13 -6.41
N LEU A 67 -11.81 -0.34 -7.72
CA LEU A 67 -11.29 -1.50 -8.43
C LEU A 67 -9.75 -1.54 -8.40
N GLY A 68 -9.09 -0.41 -8.66
CA GLY A 68 -7.64 -0.26 -8.59
C GLY A 68 -7.09 -0.51 -7.18
N PHE A 69 -7.78 0.01 -6.15
CA PHE A 69 -7.42 -0.25 -4.75
C PHE A 69 -7.52 -1.73 -4.41
N PHE A 70 -8.62 -2.39 -4.75
CA PHE A 70 -8.81 -3.83 -4.49
C PHE A 70 -7.82 -4.68 -5.26
N LEU A 71 -7.53 -4.39 -6.53
CA LEU A 71 -6.50 -5.09 -7.29
C LEU A 71 -5.12 -4.92 -6.65
N GLY A 72 -4.73 -3.69 -6.33
CA GLY A 72 -3.45 -3.41 -5.70
C GLY A 72 -3.31 -4.10 -4.34
N PHE A 73 -4.40 -4.14 -3.56
CA PHE A 73 -4.46 -4.85 -2.29
C PHE A 73 -4.34 -6.36 -2.49
N LEU A 74 -5.04 -6.94 -3.46
CA LEU A 74 -5.03 -8.37 -3.75
C LEU A 74 -3.66 -8.84 -4.26
N ILE A 75 -3.02 -8.06 -5.14
CA ILE A 75 -1.65 -8.29 -5.60
C ILE A 75 -0.67 -8.21 -4.42
N SER A 76 -0.77 -7.17 -3.60
CA SER A 76 0.09 -7.02 -2.42
C SER A 76 -0.10 -8.19 -1.45
N TYR A 77 -1.35 -8.61 -1.22
CA TYR A 77 -1.69 -9.76 -0.40
C TYR A 77 -1.13 -11.06 -0.98
N LEU A 78 -1.21 -11.28 -2.29
CA LEU A 78 -0.64 -12.45 -2.96
C LEU A 78 0.88 -12.50 -2.81
N ILE A 79 1.58 -11.40 -3.07
CA ILE A 79 3.04 -11.33 -2.95
C ILE A 79 3.45 -11.61 -1.49
N VAL A 80 2.77 -10.99 -0.53
CA VAL A 80 3.02 -11.24 0.90
C VAL A 80 2.75 -12.71 1.22
N LYS A 81 1.60 -13.24 0.81
CA LYS A 81 1.22 -14.64 1.02
C LYS A 81 2.30 -15.58 0.47
N GLU A 82 2.75 -15.40 -0.76
CA GLU A 82 3.81 -16.23 -1.37
C GLU A 82 5.12 -16.16 -0.59
N LYS A 83 5.52 -14.95 -0.16
CA LYS A 83 6.75 -14.70 0.59
C LYS A 83 6.75 -15.31 1.99
N TYR A 84 5.57 -15.43 2.63
CA TYR A 84 5.42 -16.09 3.93
C TYR A 84 5.20 -17.61 3.79
N LEU A 85 4.57 -18.07 2.71
CA LEU A 85 4.35 -19.50 2.44
C LEU A 85 5.68 -20.21 2.11
N MET A 86 6.58 -19.55 1.37
CA MET A 86 7.94 -20.05 1.05
C MET A 86 8.90 -20.06 2.25
N LYS A 87 8.59 -19.38 3.37
CA LYS A 87 9.42 -19.36 4.58
C LYS A 87 8.99 -20.36 5.65
N GLY A 88 7.87 -21.04 5.43
CA GLY A 88 7.31 -22.04 6.33
C GLY A 88 7.48 -23.50 5.86
N LEU A 89 8.17 -23.71 4.73
CA LEU A 89 8.54 -25.02 4.20
C LEU A 89 10.08 -25.17 4.26
#